data_AF-A0A1R3UHY7-F1
#
_entry.id   AF-A0A1R3UHY7-F1
#
_cell.length_a   1.000
_cell.length_b   1.000
_cell.length_c   1.000
_cell.angle_alpha   90.00
_cell.angle_beta   90.00
_cell.angle_gamma   90.00
#
_symmetry.space_group_name_H-M   'P 1'
#
loop_
_entity.id
_entity.type
_entity.pdbx_description
1 polymer ?
#
loop_
_entity_poly.entity_id
_entity_poly.type
_entity_poly.pdbx_seq_one_letter_code
_entity_poly.pdbx_strand_id
1 'polypeptide(L)'
;MTALAEGGSLVLPWNPHPAAHSTPIVVLTKVDGRLSGPFVREAAFMRDRGQRAGELPFPGLGRPPTPVGTLPVGSVDLIGSGMMTQLLLMMPGVRVGTGVRPFQGGHGRIVWMGVGESWAYVWPDGSVTGEGERALGSELADAYRRLSDAGLPSLSAFSLEVDPDRDSYKVECALIGRRWNHPID
;
A
#
# COMPACT_ATOMS: atom_id res chain seq x y z
N MET A 1 -20.02 23.10 -8.20
CA MET A 1 -19.62 21.84 -7.56
C MET A 1 -20.58 21.63 -6.40
N THR A 2 -21.56 20.75 -6.53
CA THR A 2 -22.58 20.55 -5.49
C THR A 2 -21.93 19.81 -4.32
N ALA A 3 -21.87 20.42 -3.15
CA ALA A 3 -21.38 19.76 -1.94
C ALA A 3 -22.24 18.51 -1.69
N LEU A 4 -21.61 17.37 -1.40
CA LEU A 4 -22.32 16.14 -1.05
C LEU A 4 -23.22 16.41 0.17
N ALA A 5 -24.49 16.08 0.07
CA ALA A 5 -25.44 16.19 1.17
C ALA A 5 -25.12 15.19 2.28
N GLU A 6 -25.58 15.48 3.50
CA GLU A 6 -25.49 14.57 4.63
C GLU A 6 -26.17 13.24 4.32
N GLY A 7 -25.55 12.11 4.69
CA GLY A 7 -26.01 10.77 4.30
C GLY A 7 -25.80 10.42 2.82
N GLY A 8 -25.33 11.35 1.99
CA GLY A 8 -24.99 11.09 0.60
C GLY A 8 -23.77 10.17 0.48
N SER A 9 -23.75 9.36 -0.58
CA SER A 9 -22.65 8.42 -0.86
C SER A 9 -21.80 8.85 -2.04
N LEU A 10 -20.50 8.56 -1.96
CA LEU A 10 -19.51 8.77 -3.00
C LEU A 10 -18.77 7.45 -3.24
N VAL A 11 -18.68 7.02 -4.49
CA VAL A 11 -17.92 5.84 -4.90
C VAL A 11 -16.77 6.29 -5.77
N LEU A 12 -15.54 5.99 -5.36
CA LEU A 12 -14.35 6.42 -6.09
C LEU A 12 -13.22 5.39 -6.01
N PRO A 13 -12.34 5.34 -7.01
CA PRO A 13 -11.02 4.74 -6.83
C PRO A 13 -10.21 5.59 -5.84
N TRP A 14 -9.50 4.93 -4.93
CA TRP A 14 -8.60 5.60 -3.99
C TRP A 14 -7.33 4.80 -3.81
N ASN A 15 -6.20 5.48 -3.66
CA ASN A 15 -4.96 4.88 -3.21
C ASN A 15 -4.19 5.88 -2.33
N PRO A 16 -3.35 5.40 -1.40
CA PRO A 16 -2.60 6.28 -0.51
C PRO A 16 -1.41 6.96 -1.20
N HIS A 17 -1.07 6.56 -2.43
CA HIS A 17 0.07 7.13 -3.14
C HIS A 17 -0.19 7.17 -4.65
N PRO A 18 0.03 8.31 -5.33
CA PRO A 18 -0.16 8.42 -6.77
C PRO A 18 0.62 7.34 -7.53
N ALA A 19 1.90 7.11 -7.33
CA ALA A 19 2.60 6.02 -8.05
C ALA A 19 2.16 4.57 -7.73
N ALA A 20 1.21 4.31 -6.81
CA ALA A 20 0.73 2.96 -6.55
C ALA A 20 -0.12 2.41 -7.71
N HIS A 21 0.15 1.17 -8.12
CA HIS A 21 -0.57 0.48 -9.18
C HIS A 21 -1.94 -0.06 -8.75
N SER A 22 -2.12 -0.33 -7.45
CA SER A 22 -3.43 -0.70 -6.91
C SER A 22 -4.25 0.56 -6.60
N THR A 23 -5.52 0.54 -6.99
CA THR A 23 -6.49 1.63 -6.85
C THR A 23 -7.83 1.05 -6.42
N PRO A 24 -7.93 0.51 -5.18
CA PRO A 24 -9.17 -0.10 -4.71
C PRO A 24 -10.34 0.90 -4.75
N ILE A 25 -11.55 0.37 -4.87
CA ILE A 25 -12.78 1.16 -4.84
C ILE A 25 -13.23 1.31 -3.39
N VAL A 26 -13.50 2.55 -2.99
CA VAL A 26 -14.08 2.88 -1.68
C VAL A 26 -15.49 3.45 -1.87
N VAL A 27 -16.38 3.12 -0.95
CA VAL A 27 -17.71 3.71 -0.83
C VAL A 27 -17.73 4.55 0.44
N LEU A 28 -17.77 5.87 0.30
CA LEU A 28 -17.80 6.81 1.41
C LEU A 28 -19.21 7.34 1.60
N THR A 29 -19.64 7.48 2.85
CA THR A 29 -20.89 8.17 3.21
C THR A 29 -20.54 9.39 4.03
N LYS A 30 -21.24 10.49 3.79
CA LYS A 30 -21.09 11.70 4.60
C LYS A 30 -21.83 11.56 5.92
N VAL A 31 -21.08 11.65 7.01
CA VAL A 31 -21.58 11.62 8.40
C VAL A 31 -20.88 12.71 9.20
N ASP A 32 -21.64 13.62 9.78
CA ASP A 32 -21.17 14.74 10.62
C ASP A 32 -20.05 15.56 9.95
N GLY A 33 -20.22 15.86 8.66
CA GLY A 33 -19.24 16.63 7.88
C GLY A 33 -18.00 15.85 7.44
N ARG A 34 -17.84 14.59 7.85
CA ARG A 34 -16.76 13.68 7.44
C ARG A 34 -17.23 12.67 6.41
N LEU A 35 -16.30 12.10 5.67
CA LEU A 35 -16.59 11.00 4.74
C LEU A 35 -15.96 9.72 5.29
N SER A 36 -16.75 8.65 5.42
CA SER A 36 -16.22 7.36 5.88
C SER A 36 -16.91 6.19 5.22
N GLY A 37 -16.19 5.09 5.01
CA GLY A 37 -16.78 3.83 4.59
C GLY A 37 -15.77 2.81 4.06
N PRO A 38 -16.25 1.62 3.64
CA PRO A 38 -15.40 0.47 3.36
C PRO A 38 -14.77 0.52 1.97
N PHE A 39 -13.63 -0.16 1.84
CA PHE A 39 -13.14 -0.60 0.54
C PHE A 39 -13.98 -1.79 0.05
N VAL A 40 -14.52 -1.74 -1.15
CA VAL A 40 -15.50 -2.74 -1.62
C VAL A 40 -14.95 -3.71 -2.66
N ARG A 41 -13.86 -3.36 -3.36
CA ARG A 41 -13.19 -4.24 -4.32
C ARG A 41 -11.84 -3.71 -4.74
N GLU A 42 -11.01 -4.62 -5.23
CA GLU A 42 -9.85 -4.28 -6.05
C GLU A 42 -10.28 -3.66 -7.39
N ALA A 43 -9.45 -2.72 -7.85
CA ALA A 43 -9.51 -2.20 -9.20
C ALA A 43 -8.12 -1.66 -9.62
N ALA A 44 -7.85 -1.74 -10.91
CA ALA A 44 -6.66 -1.18 -11.54
C ALA A 44 -7.11 -0.30 -12.70
N PHE A 45 -6.78 0.99 -12.62
CA PHE A 45 -7.08 1.94 -13.68
C PHE A 45 -5.79 2.32 -14.41
N MET A 46 -5.80 2.25 -15.73
CA MET A 46 -4.78 2.92 -16.51
C MET A 46 -5.01 4.42 -16.40
N ARG A 47 -4.03 5.13 -15.83
CA ARG A 47 -4.11 6.59 -15.80
C ARG A 47 -3.85 7.18 -17.17
N ASP A 48 -4.60 8.24 -17.45
CA ASP A 48 -4.31 9.12 -18.57
C ASP A 48 -2.85 9.58 -18.50
N ARG A 49 -2.22 9.76 -19.66
CA ARG A 49 -0.79 10.09 -19.73
C ARG A 49 -0.48 11.41 -19.00
N GLY A 50 -1.38 12.38 -19.01
CA GLY A 50 -1.24 13.65 -18.28
C GLY A 50 -1.51 13.54 -16.77
N GLN A 51 -2.09 12.45 -16.30
CA GLN A 51 -2.37 12.18 -14.88
C GLN A 51 -1.36 11.23 -14.23
N ARG A 52 -0.38 10.73 -14.99
CA ARG A 52 0.72 9.96 -14.44
C ARG A 52 1.60 10.92 -13.66
N ALA A 53 1.78 10.65 -12.37
CA ALA A 53 2.89 11.25 -11.63
C ALA A 53 4.16 11.05 -12.46
N GLY A 54 5.01 12.06 -12.55
CA GLY A 54 6.30 11.94 -13.24
C GLY A 54 7.02 10.66 -12.81
N GLU A 55 7.83 10.08 -13.70
CA GLU A 55 8.54 8.83 -13.40
C GLU A 55 9.41 9.00 -12.15
N LEU A 56 8.86 8.63 -11.00
CA LEU A 56 9.64 8.48 -9.79
C LEU A 56 10.54 7.26 -10.01
N PRO A 57 11.86 7.40 -9.82
CA PRO A 57 12.78 6.31 -10.11
C PRO A 57 12.40 5.05 -9.33
N PHE A 58 12.74 3.91 -9.89
CA PHE A 58 12.64 2.65 -9.17
C PHE A 58 13.49 2.74 -7.89
N PRO A 59 12.92 2.55 -6.68
CA PRO A 59 13.66 2.79 -5.44
C PRO A 59 14.91 1.91 -5.38
N GLY A 60 16.06 2.42 -4.90
CA GLY A 60 17.28 1.62 -4.74
C GLY A 60 18.01 1.23 -6.04
N LEU A 61 17.65 1.80 -7.20
CA LEU A 61 18.36 1.50 -8.46
C LEU A 61 19.85 1.89 -8.36
N GLY A 62 20.74 0.98 -8.76
CA GLY A 62 22.19 1.18 -8.69
C GLY A 62 22.80 1.05 -7.28
N ARG A 63 22.00 0.85 -6.24
CA ARG A 63 22.46 0.62 -4.88
C ARG A 63 22.78 -0.88 -4.66
N PRO A 64 23.77 -1.21 -3.82
CA PRO A 64 24.06 -2.60 -3.47
C PRO A 64 22.89 -3.21 -2.68
N PRO A 65 22.58 -4.50 -2.87
CA PRO A 65 21.55 -5.20 -2.11
C PRO A 65 22.07 -5.57 -0.71
N THR A 66 21.98 -4.64 0.24
CA THR A 66 22.33 -4.90 1.64
C THR A 66 21.25 -5.75 2.31
N PRO A 67 21.54 -6.94 2.86
CA PRO A 67 20.55 -7.74 3.58
C PRO A 67 20.05 -7.01 4.82
N VAL A 68 18.73 -6.92 4.99
CA VAL A 68 18.09 -6.25 6.12
C VAL A 68 17.09 -7.12 6.88
N GLY A 69 16.78 -8.32 6.37
CA GLY A 69 15.91 -9.25 7.06
C GLY A 69 15.36 -10.36 6.17
N THR A 70 14.31 -10.99 6.67
CA THR A 70 13.54 -12.02 5.95
C THR A 70 12.05 -11.79 6.17
N LEU A 71 11.25 -12.23 5.20
CA LEU A 71 9.81 -12.32 5.29
C LEU A 71 9.41 -13.81 5.33
N PRO A 72 8.33 -14.20 6.03
CA PRO A 72 7.89 -15.59 6.07
C PRO A 72 7.49 -16.17 4.71
N VAL A 73 7.30 -15.32 3.70
CA VAL A 73 6.94 -15.70 2.33
C VAL A 73 7.84 -14.98 1.33
N GLY A 74 8.07 -15.64 0.20
CA GLY A 74 8.75 -15.05 -0.94
C GLY A 74 7.89 -13.99 -1.63
N SER A 75 8.55 -13.15 -2.44
CA SER A 75 7.84 -12.14 -3.25
C SER A 75 6.78 -12.73 -4.18
N VAL A 76 7.03 -13.92 -4.74
CA VAL A 76 6.10 -14.60 -5.66
C VAL A 76 4.81 -14.99 -4.93
N ASP A 77 4.95 -15.61 -3.76
CA ASP A 77 3.82 -16.00 -2.93
C ASP A 77 3.07 -14.78 -2.40
N LEU A 78 3.80 -13.73 -2.01
CA LEU A 78 3.23 -12.47 -1.56
C LEU A 78 2.38 -11.82 -2.67
N ILE A 79 2.89 -11.78 -3.90
CA ILE A 79 2.14 -11.29 -5.07
C ILE A 79 0.91 -12.17 -5.35
N GLY A 80 1.07 -13.49 -5.28
CA GLY A 80 -0.01 -14.45 -5.51
C GLY A 80 -1.10 -14.46 -4.44
N SER A 81 -0.80 -13.99 -3.23
CA SER A 81 -1.73 -13.99 -2.09
C SER A 81 -2.94 -13.05 -2.24
N GLY A 82 -2.84 -12.06 -3.13
CA GLY A 82 -3.85 -10.99 -3.24
C GLY A 82 -3.82 -9.97 -2.10
N MET A 83 -2.85 -10.02 -1.17
CA MET A 83 -2.77 -9.13 0.00
C MET A 83 -2.04 -7.80 -0.24
N MET A 84 -1.55 -7.57 -1.46
CA MET A 84 -0.72 -6.40 -1.79
C MET A 84 -1.40 -5.07 -1.45
N THR A 85 -2.71 -4.97 -1.68
CA THR A 85 -3.47 -3.75 -1.37
C THR A 85 -3.63 -3.58 0.15
N GLN A 86 -3.97 -4.62 0.90
CA GLN A 86 -4.05 -4.55 2.36
C GLN A 86 -2.70 -4.14 2.97
N LEU A 87 -1.60 -4.69 2.46
CA LEU A 87 -0.25 -4.31 2.90
C LEU A 87 0.04 -2.83 2.60
N LEU A 88 -0.29 -2.35 1.39
CA LEU A 88 -0.19 -0.93 1.05
C LEU A 88 -1.01 -0.04 2.00
N LEU A 89 -2.24 -0.44 2.33
CA LEU A 89 -3.13 0.25 3.25
C LEU A 89 -2.57 0.34 4.69
N MET A 90 -1.70 -0.59 5.08
CA MET A 90 -1.07 -0.65 6.40
C MET A 90 0.28 0.07 6.49
N MET A 91 0.77 0.65 5.38
CA MET A 91 2.11 1.26 5.31
C MET A 91 2.06 2.74 4.90
N PRO A 92 1.74 3.66 5.84
CA PRO A 92 1.71 5.10 5.58
C PRO A 92 2.93 5.68 4.88
N GLY A 93 2.67 6.42 3.80
CA GLY A 93 3.66 7.11 2.98
C GLY A 93 4.59 6.18 2.20
N VAL A 94 4.40 4.87 2.28
CA VAL A 94 5.24 3.89 1.57
C VAL A 94 4.62 3.56 0.23
N ARG A 95 5.41 3.71 -0.82
CA ARG A 95 5.09 3.16 -2.13
C ARG A 95 5.38 1.67 -2.11
N VAL A 96 4.39 0.86 -2.47
CA VAL A 96 4.56 -0.59 -2.63
C VAL A 96 4.21 -0.99 -4.05
N GLY A 97 5.04 -1.82 -4.68
CA GLY A 97 4.78 -2.32 -6.02
C GLY A 97 5.52 -3.60 -6.34
N THR A 98 5.37 -4.04 -7.59
CA THR A 98 6.03 -5.25 -8.10
C THR A 98 7.01 -4.90 -9.22
N GLY A 99 8.01 -5.74 -9.41
CA GLY A 99 9.02 -5.55 -10.46
C GLY A 99 9.75 -6.83 -10.77
N VAL A 100 10.76 -6.75 -11.65
CA VAL A 100 11.64 -7.86 -12.00
C VAL A 100 13.09 -7.39 -11.86
N ARG A 101 13.93 -8.21 -11.22
CA ARG A 101 15.36 -7.92 -11.04
C ARG A 101 16.21 -9.18 -11.22
N PRO A 102 17.51 -9.06 -11.56
CA PRO A 102 18.42 -10.18 -11.56
C PRO A 102 18.43 -10.88 -10.20
N PHE A 103 18.32 -12.22 -10.20
CA PHE A 103 18.27 -13.02 -8.98
C PHE A 103 18.77 -14.44 -9.28
N GLN A 104 19.75 -14.92 -8.50
CA GLN A 104 20.32 -16.28 -8.59
C GLN A 104 20.60 -16.77 -10.03
N GLY A 105 21.28 -15.94 -10.84
CA GLY A 105 21.64 -16.28 -12.23
C GLY A 105 20.50 -16.15 -13.25
N GLY A 106 19.29 -15.76 -12.82
CA GLY A 106 18.14 -15.50 -13.67
C GLY A 106 17.45 -14.18 -13.32
N HIS A 107 16.13 -14.15 -13.48
CA HIS A 107 15.27 -13.01 -13.13
C HIS A 107 14.27 -13.42 -12.05
N GLY A 108 14.21 -12.65 -10.97
CA GLY A 108 13.24 -12.80 -9.90
C GLY A 108 12.18 -11.72 -9.97
N ARG A 109 10.90 -12.09 -9.83
CA ARG A 109 9.86 -11.12 -9.48
C ARG A 109 10.12 -10.62 -8.06
N ILE A 110 9.99 -9.33 -7.83
CA ILE A 110 10.21 -8.73 -6.51
C ILE A 110 8.99 -7.92 -6.09
N VAL A 111 8.83 -7.78 -4.78
CA VAL A 111 8.02 -6.71 -4.19
C VAL A 111 8.99 -5.62 -3.77
N TRP A 112 8.78 -4.39 -4.23
CA TRP A 112 9.61 -3.25 -3.88
C TRP A 112 8.83 -2.26 -3.03
N MET A 113 9.56 -1.58 -2.15
CA MET A 113 9.07 -0.52 -1.28
C MET A 113 9.96 0.72 -1.40
N GLY A 114 9.38 1.91 -1.27
CA GLY A 114 10.16 3.15 -1.20
C GLY A 114 9.43 4.29 -0.49
N VAL A 115 10.18 5.08 0.28
CA VAL A 115 9.75 6.33 0.92
C VAL A 115 10.96 7.23 1.17
N GLY A 116 10.96 8.44 0.60
CA GLY A 116 12.17 9.29 0.58
C GLY A 116 13.37 8.51 0.04
N GLU A 117 14.48 8.52 0.80
CA GLU A 117 15.70 7.75 0.49
C GLU A 117 15.64 6.29 0.96
N SER A 118 14.62 5.90 1.74
CA SER A 118 14.48 4.53 2.22
C SER A 118 13.88 3.62 1.16
N TRP A 119 14.46 2.44 0.99
CA TRP A 119 14.00 1.43 0.03
C TRP A 119 14.20 0.02 0.55
N ALA A 120 13.36 -0.91 0.08
CA ALA A 120 13.56 -2.33 0.34
C ALA A 120 12.95 -3.18 -0.78
N TYR A 121 13.55 -4.35 -1.04
CA TYR A 121 13.06 -5.38 -1.93
C TYR A 121 12.87 -6.68 -1.15
N VAL A 122 11.70 -7.31 -1.33
CA VAL A 122 11.48 -8.72 -1.00
C VAL A 122 11.80 -9.54 -2.23
N TRP A 123 12.67 -10.53 -2.06
CA TRP A 123 13.13 -11.43 -3.11
C TRP A 123 12.27 -12.71 -3.19
N PRO A 124 12.39 -13.49 -4.28
CA PRO A 124 11.64 -14.73 -4.46
C PRO A 124 11.79 -15.75 -3.32
N ASP A 125 12.93 -15.78 -2.64
CA ASP A 125 13.21 -16.70 -1.52
C ASP A 125 12.79 -16.14 -0.16
N GLY A 126 12.17 -14.97 -0.11
CA GLY A 126 11.76 -14.29 1.13
C GLY A 126 12.88 -13.51 1.80
N SER A 127 14.10 -13.52 1.27
CA SER A 127 15.14 -12.59 1.74
C SER A 127 14.73 -11.14 1.44
N VAL A 128 15.15 -10.22 2.31
CA VAL A 128 14.86 -8.79 2.16
C VAL A 128 16.17 -8.02 2.13
N THR A 129 16.32 -7.18 1.11
CA THR A 129 17.45 -6.24 1.00
C THR A 129 16.94 -4.81 0.98
N GLY A 130 17.68 -3.87 1.54
CA GLY A 130 17.25 -2.47 1.57
C GLY A 130 18.25 -1.57 2.27
N GLU A 131 17.92 -0.29 2.32
CA GLU A 131 18.69 0.74 3.00
C GLU A 131 17.78 1.93 3.34
N GLY A 132 18.23 2.79 4.26
CA GLY A 132 17.58 4.04 4.64
C GLY A 132 17.19 4.10 6.12
N GLU A 133 16.65 5.24 6.52
CA GLU A 133 16.25 5.49 7.91
C GLU A 133 15.05 4.65 8.35
N ARG A 134 14.11 4.36 7.43
CA ARG A 134 12.96 3.49 7.71
C ARG A 134 13.29 2.03 7.42
N ALA A 135 13.04 1.18 8.40
CA ALA A 135 13.22 -0.27 8.29
C ALA A 135 12.06 -0.93 7.52
N LEU A 136 11.89 -0.58 6.24
CA LEU A 136 10.74 -0.96 5.42
C LEU A 136 10.49 -2.47 5.35
N GLY A 137 11.55 -3.28 5.33
CA GLY A 137 11.44 -4.74 5.38
C GLY A 137 10.75 -5.24 6.65
N SER A 138 11.14 -4.70 7.81
CA SER A 138 10.55 -5.02 9.10
C SER A 138 9.11 -4.52 9.21
N GLU A 139 8.84 -3.31 8.71
CA GLU A 139 7.48 -2.75 8.68
C GLU A 139 6.52 -3.62 7.85
N LEU A 140 6.96 -4.08 6.67
CA LEU A 140 6.18 -5.00 5.84
C LEU A 140 5.98 -6.35 6.54
N ALA A 141 7.02 -6.89 7.17
CA ALA A 141 6.92 -8.15 7.91
C ALA A 141 5.93 -8.06 9.08
N ASP A 142 5.91 -6.94 9.79
CA ASP A 142 4.94 -6.69 10.86
C ASP A 142 3.52 -6.52 10.32
N ALA A 143 3.34 -5.83 9.19
CA ALA A 143 2.04 -5.72 8.53
C ALA A 143 1.51 -7.09 8.07
N TYR A 144 2.36 -7.89 7.43
CA TYR A 144 2.03 -9.25 6.99
C TYR A 144 1.67 -10.16 8.17
N ARG A 145 2.43 -10.09 9.27
CA ARG A 145 2.14 -10.88 10.48
C ARG A 145 0.78 -10.52 11.06
N ARG A 146 0.46 -9.23 11.18
CA ARG A 146 -0.85 -8.76 11.65
C ARG A 146 -2.00 -9.23 10.77
N LEU A 147 -1.84 -9.21 9.45
CA LEU A 147 -2.84 -9.77 8.54
C LEU A 147 -3.00 -11.27 8.76
N SER A 148 -1.90 -12.00 8.85
CA SER A 148 -1.88 -13.44 9.05
C SER A 148 -2.53 -13.85 10.36
N ASP A 149 -2.19 -13.17 11.47
CA ASP A 149 -2.74 -13.41 12.80
C ASP A 149 -4.25 -13.11 12.86
N ALA A 150 -4.73 -12.17 12.03
CA ALA A 150 -6.15 -11.85 11.88
C ALA A 150 -6.88 -12.73 10.84
N GLY A 151 -6.25 -13.78 10.33
CA GLY A 151 -6.86 -14.71 9.37
C GLY A 151 -6.97 -14.19 7.95
N LEU A 152 -6.06 -13.28 7.56
CA LEU A 152 -5.99 -12.65 6.22
C LEU A 152 -7.30 -11.96 5.83
N PRO A 153 -7.68 -10.88 6.55
CA PRO A 153 -8.94 -10.22 6.33
C PRO A 153 -9.08 -9.72 4.89
N SER A 154 -10.28 -9.85 4.34
CA SER A 154 -10.60 -9.30 3.01
C SER A 154 -10.44 -7.78 3.02
N LEU A 155 -10.29 -7.21 1.82
CA LEU A 155 -10.21 -5.76 1.64
C LEU A 155 -11.41 -5.02 2.29
N SER A 156 -12.60 -5.63 2.29
CA SER A 156 -13.81 -5.06 2.91
C SER A 156 -13.78 -4.95 4.43
N ALA A 157 -12.78 -5.56 5.09
CA ALA A 157 -12.53 -5.32 6.50
C ALA A 157 -11.81 -3.98 6.76
N PHE A 158 -11.33 -3.31 5.70
CA PHE A 158 -10.71 -2.00 5.77
C PHE A 158 -11.71 -0.91 5.43
N SER A 159 -11.62 0.21 6.12
CA SER A 159 -12.37 1.44 5.86
C SER A 159 -11.43 2.64 5.73
N LEU A 160 -11.91 3.64 5.00
CA LEU A 160 -11.27 4.93 4.84
C LEU A 160 -12.15 5.98 5.52
N GLU A 161 -11.52 6.87 6.27
CA GLU A 161 -12.12 8.11 6.76
C GLU A 161 -11.32 9.29 6.23
N VAL A 162 -12.05 10.29 5.73
CA VAL A 162 -11.53 11.55 5.21
C VAL A 162 -12.17 12.68 6.01
N ASP A 163 -11.31 13.48 6.63
CA ASP A 163 -11.67 14.67 7.37
C ASP A 163 -11.00 15.86 6.66
N PRO A 164 -11.77 16.81 6.07
CA PRO A 164 -11.20 17.90 5.29
C PRO A 164 -10.32 18.84 6.13
N ASP A 165 -10.47 18.82 7.45
CA ASP A 165 -9.67 19.64 8.37
C ASP A 165 -8.36 18.94 8.80
N ARG A 166 -8.03 17.78 8.21
CA ARG A 166 -6.82 17.01 8.51
C ARG A 166 -5.94 16.85 7.28
N ASP A 167 -4.63 16.95 7.51
CA ASP A 167 -3.60 16.69 6.50
C ASP A 167 -3.31 15.19 6.30
N SER A 168 -4.29 14.33 6.57
CA SER A 168 -4.14 12.87 6.41
C SER A 168 -5.46 12.15 6.19
N TYR A 169 -5.39 11.05 5.46
CA TYR A 169 -6.45 10.07 5.34
C TYR A 169 -6.28 8.98 6.39
N LYS A 170 -7.35 8.60 7.09
CA LYS A 170 -7.30 7.52 8.08
C LYS A 170 -7.81 6.22 7.47
N VAL A 171 -6.97 5.20 7.41
CA VAL A 171 -7.37 3.83 7.08
C VAL A 171 -7.48 3.02 8.37
N GLU A 172 -8.54 2.25 8.51
CA GLU A 172 -8.77 1.39 9.68
C GLU A 172 -9.08 -0.04 9.23
N CYS A 173 -8.64 -1.03 10.00
CA CYS A 173 -9.12 -2.39 9.87
C CYS A 173 -9.74 -2.84 11.19
N ALA A 174 -11.06 -2.99 11.21
CA ALA A 174 -11.81 -3.32 12.41
C ALA A 174 -11.39 -4.69 12.99
N LEU A 175 -11.08 -5.67 12.14
CA LEU A 175 -10.66 -7.01 12.56
C LEU A 175 -9.28 -7.04 13.20
N ILE A 176 -8.41 -6.09 12.87
CA ILE A 176 -7.07 -5.95 13.48
C ILE A 176 -7.12 -4.96 14.66
N GLY A 177 -8.16 -4.13 14.76
CA GLY A 177 -8.28 -3.08 15.78
C GLY A 177 -7.18 -2.00 15.66
N ARG A 178 -6.73 -1.73 14.43
CA ARG A 178 -5.64 -0.79 14.13
C ARG A 178 -6.08 0.22 13.07
N ARG A 179 -5.43 1.39 13.15
CA ARG A 179 -5.59 2.51 12.23
C ARG A 179 -4.24 3.02 11.76
N TRP A 180 -4.21 3.51 10.53
CA TRP A 180 -3.04 4.04 9.83
C TRP A 180 -3.41 5.39 9.22
N ASN A 181 -2.64 6.43 9.53
CA ASN A 181 -2.84 7.75 8.95
C ASN A 181 -1.90 7.91 7.76
N HIS A 182 -2.46 8.01 6.56
CA HIS A 182 -1.71 8.26 5.32
C HIS A 182 -1.64 9.77 5.08
N PRO A 183 -0.44 10.34 4.88
CA PRO A 183 -0.32 11.77 4.59
C PRO A 183 -1.02 12.13 3.28
N ILE A 184 -1.49 13.37 3.17
CA ILE A 184 -1.91 13.95 1.90
C ILE A 184 -0.66 14.51 1.23
N ASP A 185 -0.23 13.90 0.12
CA ASP A 185 0.90 14.35 -0.72
C ASP A 185 0.44 15.30 -1.83
#